data_AF-A0A847Y4R6-F1
#
_entry.id   AF-A0A847Y4R6-F1
#
_cell.length_a   1.000
_cell.length_b   1.000
_cell.length_c   1.000
_cell.angle_alpha   90.00
_cell.angle_beta   90.00
_cell.angle_gamma   90.00
#
_symmetry.space_group_name_H-M   'P 1'
#
loop_
_entity.id
_entity.type
_entity.pdbx_description
1 polymer ?
#
loop_
_entity_poly.entity_id
_entity_poly.type
_entity_poly.pdbx_seq_one_letter_code
_entity_poly.pdbx_strand_id
1 'polypeptide(L)'
;MTAITHRLEQAYKQAPWRTQVQWSGMFLLILIGIVLIAGLYLSISAQAATAGLDIQDLQVQKDETIRRTADLRNQLAYLTSDTVMEKRAKDLGYKLNRVDEPTYLIIPQYSGREVINLAPPPGLDMIPSPLLRPAYTQSLWEWLFQGVLSYTDPSLGVTP
;
A
#
# COMPACT_ATOMS: atom_id res chain seq x y z
N MET A 1 -86.39 -48.16 17.22
CA MET A 1 -85.10 -48.76 17.59
C MET A 1 -84.18 -48.65 16.38
N THR A 2 -83.06 -47.92 16.55
CA THR A 2 -81.80 -47.93 15.77
C THR A 2 -81.84 -47.80 14.25
N ALA A 3 -81.68 -46.57 13.76
CA ALA A 3 -80.81 -46.23 12.63
C ALA A 3 -80.36 -44.77 12.87
N ILE A 4 -79.08 -44.43 12.84
CA ILE A 4 -78.40 -43.95 11.63
C ILE A 4 -76.90 -44.13 11.83
N THR A 5 -76.32 -44.95 10.97
CA THR A 5 -74.89 -45.01 10.69
C THR A 5 -74.52 -43.93 9.66
N HIS A 6 -73.30 -43.40 9.81
CA HIS A 6 -72.53 -42.65 8.82
C HIS A 6 -73.10 -41.34 8.24
N ARG A 7 -72.50 -40.24 8.68
CA ARG A 7 -72.10 -39.01 7.94
C ARG A 7 -71.82 -37.98 9.03
N LEU A 8 -70.63 -37.39 9.15
CA LEU A 8 -70.14 -36.34 8.27
C LEU A 8 -68.60 -36.24 8.40
N GLU A 9 -67.87 -37.14 7.73
CA GLU A 9 -66.44 -36.93 7.39
C GLU A 9 -66.25 -35.87 6.28
N GLN A 10 -67.14 -34.87 6.21
CA GLN A 10 -67.22 -33.96 5.07
C GLN A 10 -67.20 -32.49 5.47
N ALA A 11 -66.42 -32.16 6.49
CA ALA A 11 -65.88 -30.81 6.62
C ALA A 11 -64.69 -30.68 5.67
N TYR A 12 -65.01 -30.44 4.40
CA TYR A 12 -64.24 -29.56 3.51
C TYR A 12 -62.71 -29.77 3.57
N LYS A 13 -62.24 -30.91 3.05
CA LYS A 13 -60.84 -31.05 2.63
C LYS A 13 -60.56 -29.90 1.66
N GLN A 14 -59.86 -28.91 2.19
CA GLN A 14 -59.39 -27.71 1.49
C GLN A 14 -58.90 -28.09 0.11
N ALA A 15 -59.33 -27.32 -0.89
CA ALA A 15 -59.12 -27.60 -2.30
C ALA A 15 -57.66 -28.04 -2.57
N PRO A 16 -57.41 -29.34 -2.85
CA PRO A 16 -56.06 -29.93 -2.84
C PRO A 16 -55.16 -29.37 -3.96
N TRP A 17 -55.73 -28.63 -4.91
CA TRP A 17 -55.00 -27.98 -6.00
C TRP A 17 -53.99 -26.92 -5.52
N ARG A 18 -54.24 -26.24 -4.38
CA ARG A 18 -53.34 -25.20 -3.86
C ARG A 18 -52.02 -25.78 -3.35
N THR A 19 -52.06 -26.94 -2.70
CA THR A 19 -50.87 -27.62 -2.16
C THR A 19 -49.98 -28.17 -3.27
N GLN A 20 -50.57 -28.66 -4.37
CA GLN A 20 -49.82 -29.11 -5.54
C GLN A 20 -49.11 -27.94 -6.25
N VAL A 21 -49.80 -26.81 -6.45
CA VAL A 21 -49.22 -25.61 -7.07
C VAL A 21 -48.13 -25.00 -6.18
N GLN A 22 -48.30 -25.02 -4.85
CA GLN A 22 -47.31 -24.52 -3.91
C GLN A 22 -46.02 -25.36 -3.92
N TRP A 23 -46.13 -26.69 -4.05
CA TRP A 23 -44.97 -27.57 -4.17
C TRP A 23 -44.23 -27.37 -5.49
N SER A 24 -44.95 -27.25 -6.61
CA SER A 24 -44.31 -26.90 -7.90
C SER A 24 -43.65 -25.53 -7.87
N GLY A 25 -44.25 -24.55 -7.18
CA GLY A 25 -43.67 -23.22 -7.00
C GLY A 25 -42.41 -23.23 -6.13
N MET A 26 -42.43 -24.00 -5.04
CA MET A 26 -41.26 -24.18 -4.17
C MET A 26 -40.09 -24.83 -4.93
N PHE A 27 -40.39 -25.89 -5.70
CA PHE A 27 -39.39 -26.55 -6.53
C PHE A 27 -38.79 -25.59 -7.57
N LEU A 28 -39.62 -24.80 -8.24
CA LEU A 28 -39.16 -23.81 -9.21
C LEU A 28 -38.30 -22.73 -8.54
N LEU A 29 -38.68 -22.26 -7.35
CA LEU A 29 -37.90 -21.29 -6.57
C LEU A 29 -36.51 -21.81 -6.21
N ILE A 30 -36.43 -23.08 -5.75
CA ILE A 30 -35.15 -23.72 -5.44
C ILE A 30 -34.29 -23.85 -6.69
N LEU A 31 -34.89 -24.25 -7.82
CA LEU A 31 -34.16 -24.39 -9.08
C LEU A 31 -33.60 -23.06 -9.56
N ILE A 32 -34.38 -21.98 -9.48
CA ILE A 32 -33.92 -20.62 -9.78
C ILE A 32 -32.78 -20.22 -8.82
N GLY A 33 -32.92 -20.51 -7.53
CA GLY A 33 -31.86 -20.27 -6.54
C GLY A 33 -30.55 -20.95 -6.90
N ILE A 34 -30.59 -22.22 -7.31
CA ILE A 34 -29.41 -22.97 -7.76
C ILE A 34 -28.80 -22.33 -9.01
N VAL A 35 -29.61 -21.95 -10.00
CA VAL A 35 -29.13 -21.29 -11.22
C VAL A 35 -28.44 -19.96 -10.92
N LEU A 36 -29.00 -19.16 -10.00
CA LEU A 36 -28.39 -17.88 -9.59
C LEU A 36 -27.06 -18.11 -8.87
N ILE A 37 -26.98 -19.07 -7.96
CA ILE A 37 -25.74 -19.42 -7.25
C ILE A 37 -24.68 -19.91 -8.26
N ALA A 38 -25.06 -20.78 -9.20
CA ALA A 38 -24.16 -21.28 -10.24
C ALA A 38 -23.66 -20.15 -11.15
N GLY A 39 -24.56 -19.24 -11.57
CA GLY A 39 -24.21 -18.07 -12.39
C GLY A 39 -23.26 -17.12 -11.67
N LEU A 40 -23.50 -16.86 -10.38
CA LEU A 40 -22.61 -16.04 -9.55
C LEU A 40 -21.22 -16.69 -9.42
N TYR A 41 -21.18 -17.99 -9.14
CA TYR A 41 -19.93 -18.73 -9.01
C TYR A 41 -19.11 -18.73 -10.31
N LEU A 42 -19.78 -18.90 -11.45
CA LEU A 42 -19.17 -18.82 -12.76
C LEU A 42 -18.63 -17.40 -13.06
N SER A 43 -19.39 -16.35 -12.70
CA SER A 43 -18.94 -14.96 -12.86
C SER A 43 -17.71 -14.65 -12.01
N ILE A 44 -17.66 -15.11 -10.77
CA ILE A 44 -16.50 -14.92 -9.88
C ILE A 44 -15.28 -15.68 -10.43
N SER A 45 -15.48 -16.93 -10.88
CA SER A 45 -14.42 -17.73 -11.49
C SER A 45 -13.85 -17.09 -12.76
N ALA A 46 -14.72 -16.53 -13.61
CA ALA A 46 -14.31 -15.83 -14.81
C ALA A 46 -13.51 -14.55 -14.49
N GLN A 47 -13.99 -13.74 -13.53
CA GLN A 47 -13.28 -12.53 -13.11
C GLN A 47 -11.93 -12.82 -12.45
N ALA A 48 -11.84 -13.89 -11.66
CA ALA A 48 -10.58 -14.33 -11.07
C ALA A 48 -9.58 -14.79 -12.14
N ALA A 49 -10.05 -15.50 -13.18
CA ALA A 49 -9.22 -15.91 -14.30
C ALA A 49 -8.71 -14.71 -15.12
N THR A 50 -9.56 -13.71 -15.40
CA THR A 50 -9.14 -12.49 -16.11
C THR A 50 -8.14 -11.67 -15.28
N ALA A 51 -8.39 -11.48 -13.99
CA ALA A 51 -7.46 -10.77 -13.11
C ALA A 51 -6.10 -11.48 -13.02
N GLY A 52 -6.07 -12.82 -13.07
CA GLY A 52 -4.83 -13.59 -13.13
C GLY A 52 -4.03 -13.36 -14.41
N LEU A 53 -4.71 -13.24 -15.56
CA LEU A 53 -4.06 -12.91 -16.85
C LEU A 53 -3.49 -11.49 -16.84
N ASP A 54 -4.22 -10.52 -16.31
CA ASP A 54 -3.73 -9.13 -16.20
C ASP A 54 -2.49 -9.04 -15.29
N ILE A 55 -2.48 -9.79 -14.17
CA ILE A 55 -1.30 -9.89 -13.30
C ILE A 55 -0.13 -10.52 -14.04
N GLN A 56 -0.37 -11.56 -14.84
CA GLN A 56 0.68 -12.21 -15.63
C GLN A 56 1.28 -11.24 -16.66
N ASP A 57 0.44 -10.46 -17.35
CA ASP A 57 0.91 -9.45 -18.31
C ASP A 57 1.75 -8.36 -17.62
N LEU A 58 1.25 -7.82 -16.49
CA LEU A 58 1.99 -6.84 -15.69
C LEU A 58 3.34 -7.39 -15.20
N GLN A 59 3.39 -8.68 -14.83
CA GLN A 59 4.63 -9.33 -14.40
C GLN A 59 5.64 -9.44 -15.56
N VAL A 60 5.17 -9.79 -16.77
CA VAL A 60 6.01 -9.82 -17.98
C VAL A 60 6.57 -8.42 -18.30
N GLN A 61 5.73 -7.39 -18.24
CA GLN A 61 6.17 -6.00 -18.49
C GLN A 61 7.22 -5.53 -17.46
N LYS A 62 7.03 -5.90 -16.19
CA LYS A 62 7.98 -5.62 -15.12
C LYS A 62 9.32 -6.30 -15.37
N ASP A 63 9.30 -7.59 -15.70
CA ASP A 63 10.53 -8.37 -15.93
C ASP A 63 11.29 -7.86 -17.16
N GLU A 64 10.58 -7.44 -18.21
CA GLU A 64 11.19 -6.78 -19.36
C GLU A 64 11.90 -5.47 -18.97
N THR A 65 11.22 -4.63 -18.17
CA THR A 65 11.77 -3.35 -17.72
C THR A 65 13.02 -3.53 -16.85
N ILE A 66 12.99 -4.52 -15.95
CA ILE A 66 14.14 -4.88 -15.11
C ILE A 66 15.30 -5.32 -15.99
N ARG A 67 15.04 -6.20 -16.97
CA ARG A 67 16.06 -6.67 -17.90
C ARG A 67 16.70 -5.52 -18.68
N ARG A 68 15.89 -4.60 -19.22
CA ARG A 68 16.39 -3.41 -19.93
C ARG A 68 17.24 -2.51 -19.02
N THR A 69 16.81 -2.30 -17.77
CA THR A 69 17.57 -1.49 -16.80
C THR A 69 18.92 -2.13 -16.46
N ALA A 70 18.94 -3.45 -16.26
CA ALA A 70 20.16 -4.19 -15.98
C ALA A 70 21.15 -4.12 -17.16
N ASP A 71 20.64 -4.28 -18.38
CA ASP A 71 21.44 -4.14 -19.60
C ASP A 71 22.03 -2.73 -19.75
N LEU A 72 21.22 -1.69 -19.60
CA LEU A 72 21.69 -0.30 -19.65
C LEU A 72 22.74 0.01 -18.57
N ARG A 73 22.58 -0.52 -17.37
CA ARG A 73 23.59 -0.38 -16.30
C ARG A 73 24.90 -1.06 -16.66
N ASN A 74 24.84 -2.26 -17.25
CA ASN A 74 26.03 -2.96 -17.72
C ASN A 74 26.73 -2.19 -18.85
N GLN A 75 25.97 -1.67 -19.81
CA GLN A 75 26.51 -0.84 -20.88
C GLN A 75 27.17 0.43 -20.34
N LEU A 76 26.51 1.11 -19.39
CA LEU A 76 27.08 2.28 -18.74
C LEU A 76 28.37 1.94 -18.01
N ALA A 77 28.36 0.88 -17.19
CA ALA A 77 29.54 0.43 -16.45
C ALA A 77 30.71 0.09 -17.39
N TYR A 78 30.43 -0.53 -18.54
CA TYR A 78 31.42 -0.78 -19.56
C TYR A 78 31.96 0.53 -20.16
N LEU A 79 31.10 1.46 -20.56
CA LEU A 79 31.50 2.74 -21.16
C LEU A 79 32.23 3.67 -20.19
N THR A 80 31.92 3.59 -18.90
CA THR A 80 32.58 4.34 -17.83
C THR A 80 33.70 3.55 -17.16
N SER A 81 34.02 2.35 -17.64
CA SER A 81 35.16 1.60 -17.13
C SER A 81 36.44 2.37 -17.43
N ASP A 82 37.38 2.29 -16.50
CA ASP A 82 38.67 2.99 -16.60
C ASP A 82 39.37 2.68 -17.92
N THR A 83 39.35 1.43 -18.36
CA THR A 83 39.98 1.00 -19.61
C THR A 83 39.36 1.63 -20.86
N VAL A 84 38.02 1.69 -20.93
CA VAL A 84 37.30 2.27 -22.08
C VAL A 84 37.42 3.80 -22.08
N MET A 85 37.32 4.41 -20.90
CA MET A 85 37.49 5.86 -20.75
C MET A 85 38.91 6.31 -21.04
N GLU A 86 39.92 5.60 -20.53
CA GLU A 86 41.34 5.90 -20.78
C GLU A 86 41.66 5.76 -22.26
N LYS A 87 41.17 4.70 -22.92
CA LYS A 87 41.33 4.54 -24.38
C LYS A 87 40.70 5.72 -25.13
N ARG A 88 39.45 6.08 -24.81
CA ARG A 88 38.78 7.23 -25.43
C ARG A 88 39.54 8.54 -25.16
N ALA A 89 40.07 8.72 -23.96
CA ALA A 89 40.85 9.91 -23.62
C ALA A 89 42.15 9.98 -24.44
N LYS A 90 42.86 8.86 -24.60
CA LYS A 90 44.05 8.76 -25.44
C LYS A 90 43.73 9.06 -26.92
N ASP A 91 42.62 8.50 -27.43
CA ASP A 91 42.18 8.72 -28.82
C ASP A 91 41.80 10.20 -29.08
N LEU A 92 41.32 10.92 -28.06
CA LEU A 92 41.05 12.36 -28.11
C LEU A 92 42.29 13.23 -27.88
N GLY A 93 43.47 12.63 -27.69
CA GLY A 93 44.74 13.32 -27.49
C GLY A 93 45.01 13.79 -26.05
N TYR A 94 44.21 13.36 -25.08
CA TYR A 94 44.49 13.62 -23.68
C TYR A 94 45.72 12.83 -23.22
N LYS A 95 46.48 13.43 -22.30
CA LYS A 95 47.67 12.83 -21.69
C LYS A 95 47.44 12.68 -20.20
N LEU A 96 47.99 11.63 -19.61
CA LEU A 96 47.94 11.43 -18.17
C LEU A 96 48.76 12.53 -17.49
N ASN A 97 48.12 13.30 -16.62
CA ASN A 97 48.81 14.29 -15.78
C ASN A 97 49.58 13.53 -14.70
N ARG A 98 50.91 13.47 -14.83
CA ARG A 98 51.75 12.77 -13.86
C ARG A 98 52.16 13.72 -12.74
N VAL A 99 52.41 13.17 -11.56
CA VAL A 99 52.71 13.95 -10.33
C VAL A 99 54.01 14.78 -10.47
N ASP A 100 54.92 14.36 -11.34
CA ASP A 100 56.18 15.04 -11.68
C ASP A 100 55.99 16.33 -12.52
N GLU A 101 54.86 16.50 -13.21
CA GLU A 101 54.59 17.69 -14.03
C GLU A 101 53.16 18.26 -13.78
N PRO A 102 52.91 18.87 -12.61
CA PRO A 102 51.57 19.35 -12.29
C PRO A 102 51.15 20.51 -13.20
N THR A 103 50.13 20.28 -14.02
CA THR A 103 49.46 21.35 -14.77
C THR A 103 48.46 22.08 -13.87
N TYR A 104 48.69 23.38 -13.63
CA TYR A 104 47.78 24.23 -12.87
C TYR A 104 46.77 24.92 -13.79
N LEU A 105 45.48 24.76 -13.51
CA LEU A 105 44.40 25.46 -14.19
C LEU A 105 43.88 26.59 -13.29
N ILE A 106 43.98 27.84 -13.76
CA ILE A 106 43.37 28.98 -13.07
C ILE A 106 41.89 29.01 -13.46
N ILE A 107 41.01 28.82 -12.48
CA ILE A 107 39.56 28.95 -12.65
C ILE A 107 39.18 30.42 -12.40
N PRO A 108 38.71 31.17 -13.41
CA PRO A 108 38.29 32.55 -13.21
C PRO A 108 37.15 32.62 -12.18
N GLN A 109 37.19 33.61 -11.28
CA GLN A 109 36.18 33.81 -10.22
C GLN A 109 36.12 32.73 -9.14
N TYR A 110 37.15 31.89 -8.97
CA TYR A 110 37.22 30.97 -7.82
C TYR A 110 37.55 31.75 -6.54
N SER A 111 36.56 31.92 -5.65
CA SER A 111 36.67 32.65 -4.37
C SER A 111 37.52 31.92 -3.31
N GLY A 112 38.12 30.78 -3.64
CA GLY A 112 38.85 29.93 -2.71
C GLY A 112 37.93 28.99 -1.94
N ARG A 113 38.53 28.13 -1.10
CA ARG A 113 37.76 27.22 -0.24
C ARG A 113 37.09 28.04 0.86
N GLU A 114 35.77 28.19 0.77
CA GLU A 114 34.97 28.80 1.83
C GLU A 114 34.91 27.84 3.03
N VAL A 115 35.67 28.15 4.08
CA VAL A 115 35.64 27.40 5.33
C VAL A 115 34.38 27.78 6.09
N ILE A 116 33.31 27.03 5.88
CA ILE A 116 32.08 27.18 6.66
C ILE A 116 32.38 26.70 8.08
N ASN A 117 32.61 27.64 9.00
CA ASN A 117 32.77 27.35 10.43
C ASN A 117 31.37 27.14 11.04
N LEU A 118 30.93 25.88 11.07
CA LEU A 118 29.60 25.47 11.56
C LEU A 118 29.48 25.43 13.09
N ALA A 119 30.55 25.71 13.84
CA ALA A 119 30.53 25.70 15.29
C ALA A 119 30.34 27.12 15.84
N PRO A 120 29.34 27.35 16.71
CA PRO A 120 29.28 28.56 17.53
C PRO A 120 30.56 28.67 18.37
N PRO A 121 31.13 29.87 18.56
CA PRO A 121 32.20 30.10 19.52
C PRO A 121 31.77 29.57 20.90
N PRO A 122 32.65 28.92 21.69
CA PRO A 122 32.33 28.47 23.04
C PRO A 122 31.98 29.68 23.93
N GLY A 123 30.70 30.01 24.03
CA GLY A 123 30.15 31.01 24.93
C GLY A 123 29.69 30.34 26.23
N LEU A 124 29.95 31.01 27.35
CA LEU A 124 29.63 30.54 28.71
C LEU A 124 28.12 30.42 29.02
N ASP A 125 27.26 30.73 28.05
CA ASP A 125 25.80 30.69 28.18
C ASP A 125 25.20 29.63 27.26
N MET A 126 25.68 28.38 27.36
CA MET A 126 24.88 27.23 26.90
C MET A 126 23.80 26.95 27.94
N ILE A 127 22.79 27.83 28.02
CA ILE A 127 21.49 27.41 28.55
C ILE A 127 20.82 26.68 27.39
N PRO A 128 20.69 25.34 27.42
CA PRO A 128 20.03 24.63 26.35
C PRO A 128 18.59 25.14 26.27
N SER A 129 18.31 25.93 25.24
CA SER A 129 16.93 26.28 24.88
C SER A 129 16.24 24.94 24.59
N PRO A 130 15.16 24.59 25.28
CA PRO A 130 14.46 23.35 25.00
C PRO A 130 13.96 23.39 23.55
N LEU A 131 14.70 22.74 22.64
CA LEU A 131 14.31 22.57 21.24
C LEU A 131 13.03 21.74 21.12
N LEU A 132 12.69 21.01 22.17
CA LEU A 132 11.52 20.16 22.28
C LEU A 132 10.48 20.85 23.16
N ARG A 133 9.25 20.97 22.63
CA ARG A 133 8.10 21.40 23.44
C ARG A 133 7.93 20.40 24.59
N PRO A 134 7.58 20.83 25.81
CA PRO A 134 7.45 19.94 26.97
C PRO A 134 6.52 18.74 26.73
N ALA A 135 5.54 18.88 25.84
CA ALA A 135 4.65 17.80 25.41
C ALA A 135 5.37 16.58 24.81
N TYR A 136 6.56 16.75 24.21
CA TYR A 136 7.36 15.65 23.66
C TYR A 136 8.33 15.02 24.67
N THR A 137 8.52 15.67 25.82
CA THR A 137 9.31 15.13 26.94
C THR A 137 8.43 14.58 28.06
N GLN A 138 7.11 14.76 27.96
CA GLN A 138 6.15 14.18 28.90
C GLN A 138 6.07 12.66 28.70
N SER A 139 5.99 11.94 29.83
CA SER A 139 5.75 10.50 29.83
C SER A 139 4.38 10.20 29.22
N LEU A 140 4.30 9.17 28.38
CA LEU A 140 3.03 8.68 27.84
C LEU A 140 2.05 8.29 28.95
N TRP A 141 2.55 7.88 30.11
CA TRP A 141 1.75 7.61 31.30
C TRP A 141 1.15 8.89 31.90
N GLU A 142 1.92 9.97 31.96
CA GLU A 142 1.45 11.28 32.47
C GLU A 142 0.29 11.80 31.62
N TRP A 143 0.46 11.78 30.29
CA TRP A 143 -0.59 12.15 29.35
C TRP A 143 -1.83 11.25 29.49
N LEU A 144 -1.65 9.94 29.69
CA LEU A 144 -2.75 8.99 29.85
C LEU A 144 -3.58 9.30 31.09
N PHE A 145 -2.94 9.51 32.25
CA PHE A 145 -3.63 9.89 33.48
C PHE A 145 -4.33 11.25 33.35
N GLN A 146 -3.67 12.22 32.70
CA GLN A 146 -4.18 13.58 32.59
C GLN A 146 -5.30 13.72 31.55
N GLY A 147 -5.30 12.94 30.47
CA GLY A 147 -6.29 13.01 29.40
C GLY A 147 -7.47 12.04 29.58
N VAL A 148 -7.20 10.80 29.94
CA VAL A 148 -8.24 9.73 29.94
C VAL A 148 -8.96 9.64 31.28
N LEU A 149 -8.26 9.86 32.41
CA LEU A 149 -8.88 9.73 33.74
C LEU A 149 -9.52 11.02 34.26
N SER A 150 -9.04 12.19 33.80
CA SER A 150 -9.70 13.48 34.09
C SER A 150 -11.08 13.60 33.40
N TYR A 151 -11.34 12.82 32.35
CA TYR A 151 -12.65 12.79 31.68
C TYR A 151 -13.69 11.91 32.40
N THR A 152 -13.26 11.12 33.38
CA THR A 152 -14.11 10.20 34.14
C THR A 152 -14.57 10.75 35.50
N ASP A 153 -14.32 12.02 35.80
CA ASP A 153 -14.88 12.67 36.99
C ASP A 153 -16.03 13.63 36.57
N PRO A 154 -17.31 13.25 36.72
CA PRO A 154 -18.45 14.05 36.28
C PRO A 154 -18.81 15.16 37.28
N SER A 155 -17.90 15.54 38.17
CA SER A 155 -18.05 16.70 39.02
C SER A 155 -16.81 17.58 38.90
N LEU A 156 -16.88 18.56 37.98
CA LEU A 156 -16.70 19.97 38.29
C LEU A 156 -16.63 20.77 36.99
N GLY A 157 -17.70 21.54 36.75
CA GLY A 157 -17.58 22.96 36.43
C GLY A 157 -16.86 23.34 35.14
N VAL A 158 -17.67 23.54 34.11
CA VAL A 158 -17.33 24.23 32.87
C VAL A 158 -16.84 25.67 33.14
N THR A 159 -15.82 26.09 32.38
CA THR A 159 -15.29 27.45 32.08
C THR A 159 -14.18 28.06 32.94
N PRO A 160 -13.38 29.00 32.37
CA PRO A 160 -13.10 29.29 30.95
C PRO A 160 -11.68 28.92 30.49
#